data_AF-A0A9P8K259-F1
#
_entry.id   AF-A0A9P8K259-F1
#
_cell.length_a   1.000
_cell.length_b   1.000
_cell.length_c   1.000
_cell.angle_alpha   90.00
_cell.angle_beta   90.00
_cell.angle_gamma   90.00
#
_symmetry.space_group_name_H-M   'P 1'
#
loop_
_entity.id
_entity.type
_entity.pdbx_description
1 polymer ?
#
loop_
_entity_poly.entity_id
_entity_poly.type
_entity_poly.pdbx_seq_one_letter_code
_entity_poly.pdbx_strand_id
1 'polypeptide(L)'
;MPTNDDFVSLRDDLETISMDDEDFAESNIEDMESDPEAETSMTIDYWFGKMYLRCTVAEQLLRDPIDGKSLEAADSMLDTQLQQYPYEGVLTTLQAQGIARPDYIIASRRTATSRTEASRMALSTLIGNIVRTGRRGERRALLACLRRSRGVDPLSDSQEHPHTSTSNGRAEPPPQEGMWPGRPALSREQRPTPPTEQDGPPEEMAKYTMALKEHGDRIDAQPSYRTIIISQYPPRFKSVVSLEGIEENGESRTKKDAKHIASRKMCERLGIRFA
;
A
#
# COMPACT_ATOMS: atom_id res chain seq x y z
N MET A 1 9.50 11.07 -30.18
CA MET A 1 8.29 10.68 -29.43
C MET A 1 8.76 10.18 -28.07
N PRO A 2 8.72 11.00 -27.01
CA PRO A 2 9.08 10.54 -25.67
C PRO A 2 7.90 9.76 -25.09
N THR A 3 8.17 8.55 -24.62
CA THR A 3 7.25 7.68 -23.89
C THR A 3 7.25 8.11 -22.42
N ASN A 4 6.14 8.70 -21.95
CA ASN A 4 5.93 8.96 -20.53
C ASN A 4 5.61 7.64 -19.80
N ASP A 5 6.66 6.88 -19.48
CA ASP A 5 6.65 5.84 -18.45
C ASP A 5 7.17 6.49 -17.16
N ASP A 6 6.38 7.38 -16.56
CA ASP A 6 6.71 7.94 -15.24
C ASP A 6 6.36 6.92 -14.16
N PHE A 7 7.35 6.09 -13.86
CA PHE A 7 7.37 5.18 -12.73
C PHE A 7 7.75 6.00 -11.49
N VAL A 8 6.90 5.99 -10.46
CA VAL A 8 7.31 6.44 -9.12
C VAL A 8 8.31 5.41 -8.59
N SER A 9 9.60 5.64 -8.84
CA SER A 9 10.70 4.93 -8.20
C SER A 9 10.89 5.50 -6.80
N LEU A 10 10.52 4.72 -5.77
CA LEU A 10 10.79 5.02 -4.35
C LEU A 10 11.81 4.03 -3.77
N ARG A 11 12.74 3.54 -4.59
CA ARG A 11 13.64 2.43 -4.19
C ARG A 11 15.14 2.71 -4.20
N ASP A 12 15.57 3.95 -4.41
CA ASP A 12 17.01 4.22 -4.60
C ASP A 12 17.74 4.92 -3.43
N ASP A 13 17.17 5.03 -2.22
CA ASP A 13 17.85 5.69 -1.09
C ASP A 13 17.99 4.84 0.19
N LEU A 14 18.11 3.51 0.07
CA LEU A 14 18.45 2.65 1.21
C LEU A 14 19.56 1.66 0.85
N GLU A 15 20.71 2.19 0.43
CA GLU A 15 21.97 1.46 0.51
C GLU A 15 22.69 1.76 1.83
N THR A 16 23.03 0.66 2.51
CA THR A 16 24.15 0.48 3.46
C THR A 16 24.09 1.21 4.80
N ILE A 17 23.46 0.55 5.78
CA ILE A 17 24.06 0.43 7.12
C ILE A 17 24.10 -1.06 7.45
N SER A 18 25.25 -1.70 7.21
CA SER A 18 25.57 -2.98 7.85
C SER A 18 26.02 -2.67 9.27
N MET A 19 25.34 -3.25 10.25
CA MET A 19 25.95 -3.54 11.53
C MET A 19 25.75 -5.03 11.75
N ASP A 20 26.86 -5.75 11.68
CA ASP A 20 27.01 -7.08 12.24
C ASP A 20 26.69 -6.98 13.74
N ASP A 21 25.67 -7.70 14.19
CA ASP A 21 25.50 -8.04 15.60
C ASP A 21 25.40 -9.57 15.65
N GLU A 22 26.49 -10.16 16.12
CA GLU A 22 26.65 -11.59 16.34
C GLU A 22 25.73 -12.09 17.47
N ASP A 23 25.20 -13.29 17.23
CA ASP A 23 24.85 -14.34 18.19
C ASP A 23 24.26 -13.91 19.55
N PHE A 24 22.92 -13.93 19.62
CA PHE A 24 22.24 -14.41 20.82
C PHE A 24 21.44 -15.66 20.46
N ALA A 25 21.91 -16.80 20.97
CA ALA A 25 21.26 -18.09 20.80
C ALA A 25 19.88 -18.08 21.48
N GLU A 26 18.82 -17.92 20.69
CA GLU A 26 17.47 -18.24 21.11
C GLU A 26 17.31 -19.76 21.21
N SER A 27 17.29 -20.24 22.44
CA SER A 27 16.92 -21.58 22.81
C SER A 27 15.50 -21.90 22.33
N ASN A 28 15.39 -22.99 21.57
CA ASN A 28 14.19 -23.73 21.19
C ASN A 28 13.04 -23.62 22.21
N ILE A 29 11.95 -22.99 21.79
CA ILE A 29 10.61 -23.42 22.16
C ILE A 29 10.00 -23.95 20.85
N GLU A 30 9.95 -25.28 20.75
CA GLU A 30 9.03 -25.96 19.84
C GLU A 30 7.61 -25.61 20.30
N ASP A 31 7.08 -24.48 19.84
CA ASP A 31 5.64 -24.26 19.80
C ASP A 31 5.20 -24.33 18.35
N MET A 32 4.18 -25.15 18.13
CA MET A 32 3.60 -25.45 16.83
C MET A 32 2.71 -24.28 16.39
N GLU A 33 3.29 -23.08 16.35
CA GLU A 33 2.64 -21.83 16.03
C GLU A 33 2.62 -21.70 14.50
N SER A 34 1.40 -21.59 13.95
CA SER A 34 1.24 -21.33 12.52
C SER A 34 1.90 -19.99 12.22
N ASP A 35 2.88 -19.99 11.32
CA ASP A 35 3.70 -18.83 10.95
C ASP A 35 2.86 -17.53 10.84
N PRO A 36 2.89 -16.64 11.85
CA PRO A 36 2.07 -15.44 11.86
C PRO A 36 2.49 -14.46 10.75
N GLU A 37 3.67 -14.63 10.15
CA GLU A 37 4.11 -13.82 9.02
C GLU A 37 3.32 -14.15 7.74
N ALA A 38 2.99 -15.41 7.52
CA ALA A 38 2.23 -15.83 6.35
C ALA A 38 0.79 -15.27 6.36
N GLU A 39 0.13 -15.32 7.51
CA GLU A 39 -1.24 -14.82 7.68
C GLU A 39 -1.32 -13.28 7.65
N THR A 40 -0.33 -12.60 8.23
CA THR A 40 -0.20 -11.14 8.15
C THR A 40 0.12 -10.69 6.72
N SER A 41 0.98 -11.39 5.98
CA SER A 41 1.27 -11.09 4.58
C SER A 41 0.02 -11.24 3.71
N MET A 42 -0.78 -12.30 3.89
CA MET A 42 -2.03 -12.48 3.14
C MET A 42 -3.05 -11.38 3.44
N THR A 43 -3.11 -10.91 4.68
CA THR A 43 -3.99 -9.80 5.08
C THR A 43 -3.57 -8.48 4.43
N ILE A 44 -2.26 -8.20 4.40
CA ILE A 44 -1.69 -7.04 3.71
C ILE A 44 -1.98 -7.12 2.20
N ASP A 45 -1.72 -8.28 1.60
CA ASP A 45 -1.95 -8.52 0.17
C ASP A 45 -3.45 -8.36 -0.16
N TYR A 46 -4.36 -8.90 0.66
CA TYR A 46 -5.80 -8.72 0.50
C TYR A 46 -6.21 -7.24 0.52
N TRP A 47 -5.79 -6.49 1.55
CA TRP A 47 -6.13 -5.08 1.69
C TRP A 47 -5.60 -4.26 0.52
N PHE A 48 -4.33 -4.47 0.17
CA PHE A 48 -3.67 -3.72 -0.91
C PHE A 48 -4.32 -4.02 -2.26
N GLY A 49 -4.59 -5.28 -2.57
CA GLY A 49 -5.21 -5.64 -3.83
C GLY A 49 -6.68 -5.21 -3.93
N LYS A 50 -7.42 -5.17 -2.82
CA LYS A 50 -8.76 -4.55 -2.78
C LYS A 50 -8.70 -3.08 -3.19
N MET A 51 -7.74 -2.31 -2.64
CA MET A 51 -7.57 -0.90 -3.00
C MET A 51 -7.14 -0.74 -4.46
N TYR A 52 -6.18 -1.54 -4.91
CA TYR A 52 -5.71 -1.52 -6.29
C TYR A 52 -6.84 -1.80 -7.29
N LEU A 53 -7.68 -2.80 -7.00
CA LEU A 53 -8.83 -3.13 -7.84
C LEU A 53 -9.84 -1.99 -7.86
N ARG A 54 -10.18 -1.39 -6.70
CA ARG A 54 -11.07 -0.21 -6.64
C ARG A 54 -10.54 0.93 -7.52
N CYS A 55 -9.26 1.25 -7.42
CA CYS A 55 -8.64 2.28 -8.26
C CYS A 55 -8.68 1.91 -9.75
N THR A 56 -8.45 0.65 -10.09
CA THR A 56 -8.47 0.18 -11.49
C THR A 56 -9.88 0.29 -12.09
N VAL A 57 -10.91 -0.08 -11.34
CA VAL A 57 -12.31 0.04 -11.78
C VAL A 57 -12.74 1.50 -11.81
N ALA A 58 -12.32 2.31 -10.84
CA ALA A 58 -12.57 3.75 -10.84
C ALA A 58 -11.92 4.45 -12.06
N GLU A 59 -10.66 4.13 -12.39
CA GLU A 59 -9.99 4.64 -13.59
C GLU A 59 -10.83 4.33 -14.85
N GLN A 60 -11.40 3.14 -14.92
CA GLN A 60 -12.24 2.74 -16.05
C GLN A 60 -13.57 3.51 -16.08
N LEU A 61 -14.21 3.69 -14.93
CA LEU A 61 -15.47 4.44 -14.81
C LEU A 61 -15.30 5.91 -15.19
N LEU A 62 -14.17 6.52 -14.82
CA LEU A 62 -13.87 7.93 -15.06
C LEU A 62 -13.37 8.22 -16.49
N ARG A 63 -13.08 7.20 -17.30
CA ARG A 63 -12.68 7.39 -18.72
C ARG A 63 -13.84 7.83 -19.60
N ASP A 64 -15.06 7.44 -19.27
CA ASP A 64 -16.25 7.89 -19.98
C ASP A 64 -16.66 9.27 -19.43
N PRO A 65 -17.02 10.25 -20.28
CA PRO A 65 -17.37 11.59 -19.83
C PRO A 65 -18.53 11.52 -18.83
N ILE A 66 -18.24 11.95 -17.61
CA ILE A 66 -19.22 12.04 -16.53
C ILE A 66 -19.92 13.38 -16.70
N ASP A 67 -20.81 13.47 -17.68
CA ASP A 67 -21.58 14.69 -17.93
C ASP A 67 -22.51 14.95 -16.74
N GLY A 68 -22.06 15.84 -15.85
CA GLY A 68 -22.87 16.44 -14.78
C GLY A 68 -23.26 15.51 -13.61
N LYS A 69 -22.67 14.31 -13.47
CA LYS A 69 -22.99 13.45 -12.30
C LYS A 69 -22.29 13.95 -11.04
N SER A 70 -23.00 13.89 -9.91
CA SER A 70 -22.41 14.21 -8.61
C SER A 70 -21.38 13.17 -8.18
N LEU A 71 -20.53 13.52 -7.21
CA LEU A 71 -19.54 12.60 -6.65
C LEU A 71 -20.21 11.38 -6.02
N GLU A 72 -21.34 11.54 -5.34
CA GLU A 72 -22.07 10.42 -4.72
C GLU A 72 -22.61 9.44 -5.77
N ALA A 73 -23.01 9.95 -6.95
CA ALA A 73 -23.45 9.13 -8.06
C ALA A 73 -22.27 8.31 -8.63
N ALA A 74 -21.08 8.89 -8.73
CA ALA A 74 -19.88 8.18 -9.16
C ALA A 74 -19.47 7.07 -8.17
N ASP A 75 -19.52 7.34 -6.87
CA ASP A 75 -19.23 6.34 -5.83
C ASP A 75 -20.24 5.19 -5.86
N SER A 76 -21.53 5.50 -6.00
CA SER A 76 -22.58 4.47 -6.12
C SER A 76 -22.41 3.61 -7.38
N MET A 77 -22.00 4.23 -8.49
CA MET A 77 -21.67 3.50 -9.73
C MET A 77 -20.45 2.59 -9.53
N LEU A 78 -19.40 3.07 -8.86
CA LEU A 78 -18.22 2.28 -8.55
C LEU A 78 -18.56 1.06 -7.69
N ASP A 79 -19.33 1.24 -6.62
CA ASP A 79 -19.74 0.14 -5.76
C ASP A 79 -20.62 -0.88 -6.51
N THR A 80 -21.51 -0.40 -7.38
CA THR A 80 -22.32 -1.27 -8.26
C THR A 80 -21.44 -2.09 -9.20
N GLN A 81 -20.44 -1.47 -9.85
CA GLN A 81 -19.52 -2.19 -10.72
C GLN A 81 -18.66 -3.21 -9.97
N LEU A 82 -18.18 -2.86 -8.77
CA LEU A 82 -17.45 -3.80 -7.92
C LEU A 82 -18.34 -4.96 -7.45
N GLN A 83 -19.63 -4.73 -7.24
CA GLN A 83 -20.56 -5.81 -6.91
C GLN A 83 -20.77 -6.78 -8.07
N GLN A 84 -20.83 -6.27 -9.30
CA GLN A 84 -21.03 -7.05 -10.52
C GLN A 84 -19.73 -7.56 -11.16
N TYR A 85 -18.58 -7.24 -10.56
CA TYR A 85 -17.28 -7.55 -11.13
C TYR A 85 -17.08 -9.07 -11.30
N PRO A 86 -16.54 -9.56 -12.44
CA PRO A 86 -16.42 -10.98 -12.73
C PRO A 86 -15.20 -11.61 -12.03
N TYR A 87 -15.19 -11.64 -10.69
CA TYR A 87 -14.07 -12.09 -9.88
C TYR A 87 -13.54 -13.48 -10.28
N GLU A 88 -14.44 -14.46 -10.44
CA GLU A 88 -14.05 -15.82 -10.77
C GLU A 88 -13.51 -15.96 -12.20
N GLY A 89 -14.12 -15.27 -13.16
CA GLY A 89 -13.65 -15.28 -14.55
C GLY A 89 -12.24 -14.69 -14.69
N VAL A 90 -11.93 -13.64 -13.93
CA VAL A 90 -10.59 -13.06 -13.89
C VAL A 90 -9.59 -14.01 -13.26
N LEU A 91 -9.96 -14.68 -12.15
CA LEU A 91 -9.10 -15.69 -11.52
C LEU A 91 -8.76 -16.83 -12.49
N THR A 92 -9.75 -17.38 -13.18
CA THR A 92 -9.54 -18.44 -14.18
C THR A 92 -8.61 -17.97 -15.30
N THR A 93 -8.77 -16.73 -15.76
CA THR A 93 -7.91 -16.15 -16.81
C THR A 93 -6.46 -16.01 -16.33
N LEU A 94 -6.24 -15.53 -15.11
CA LEU A 94 -4.90 -15.38 -14.53
C LEU A 94 -4.23 -16.73 -14.24
N GLN A 95 -5.02 -17.76 -13.87
CA GLN A 95 -4.55 -19.13 -13.73
C GLN A 95 -4.11 -19.70 -15.09
N ALA A 96 -4.92 -19.52 -16.14
CA ALA A 96 -4.59 -19.98 -17.49
C ALA A 96 -3.32 -19.33 -18.06
N GLN A 97 -3.02 -18.09 -17.65
CA GLN A 97 -1.79 -17.38 -18.01
C GLN A 97 -0.58 -17.79 -17.17
N GLY A 98 -0.75 -18.69 -16.19
CA GLY A 98 0.33 -19.14 -15.29
C GLY A 98 0.76 -18.09 -14.26
N ILE A 99 0.01 -17.00 -14.12
CA ILE A 99 0.31 -15.89 -13.18
C ILE A 99 -0.19 -16.24 -11.78
N ALA A 100 -1.34 -16.92 -11.70
CA ALA A 100 -1.96 -17.29 -10.44
C ALA A 100 -1.64 -18.74 -10.06
N ARG A 101 -0.97 -18.94 -8.93
CA ARG A 101 -0.71 -20.27 -8.39
C ARG A 101 -1.97 -20.85 -7.72
N PRO A 102 -2.36 -22.10 -8.01
CA PRO A 102 -3.55 -22.73 -7.41
C PRO A 102 -3.53 -22.75 -5.88
N ASP A 103 -2.37 -23.05 -5.27
CA ASP A 103 -2.23 -23.16 -3.81
C ASP A 103 -2.51 -21.83 -3.11
N TYR A 104 -2.07 -20.72 -3.70
CA TYR A 104 -2.28 -19.37 -3.17
C TYR A 104 -3.76 -18.98 -3.20
N ILE A 105 -4.47 -19.37 -4.27
CA ILE A 105 -5.92 -19.16 -4.39
C ILE A 105 -6.67 -19.99 -3.35
N ILE A 106 -6.30 -21.26 -3.17
CA ILE A 106 -6.94 -22.16 -2.19
C ILE A 106 -6.74 -21.61 -0.77
N ALA A 107 -5.52 -21.18 -0.42
CA ALA A 107 -5.23 -20.58 0.88
C ALA A 107 -6.09 -19.33 1.12
N SER A 108 -6.24 -18.46 0.11
CA SER A 108 -6.98 -17.20 0.23
C SER A 108 -8.50 -17.37 0.39
N ARG A 109 -9.02 -18.57 0.13
CA ARG A 109 -10.46 -18.88 0.21
C ARG A 109 -10.89 -19.45 1.55
N ARG A 110 -9.95 -19.85 2.43
CA ARG A 110 -10.23 -20.64 3.64
C ARG A 110 -11.16 -19.96 4.63
N THR A 111 -11.18 -18.64 4.69
CA THR A 111 -11.97 -17.85 5.64
C THR A 111 -13.28 -17.31 5.06
N ALA A 112 -13.60 -17.63 3.80
CA ALA A 112 -14.77 -17.07 3.13
C ALA A 112 -16.06 -17.84 3.48
N THR A 113 -17.16 -17.10 3.64
CA THR A 113 -18.47 -17.66 4.01
C THR A 113 -19.33 -18.02 2.80
N SER A 114 -19.00 -17.46 1.63
CA SER A 114 -19.72 -17.71 0.37
C SER A 114 -18.76 -17.87 -0.81
N ARG A 115 -19.23 -18.50 -1.90
CA ARG A 115 -18.45 -18.65 -3.13
C ARG A 115 -18.04 -17.31 -3.75
N THR A 116 -18.95 -16.33 -3.76
CA THR A 116 -18.68 -14.99 -4.30
C THR A 116 -17.64 -14.27 -3.47
N GLU A 117 -17.74 -14.35 -2.14
CA GLU A 117 -16.75 -13.81 -1.22
C GLU A 117 -15.39 -14.49 -1.39
N ALA A 118 -15.35 -15.82 -1.50
CA ALA A 118 -14.13 -16.59 -1.72
C ALA A 118 -13.40 -16.15 -3.00
N SER A 119 -14.15 -15.91 -4.08
CA SER A 119 -13.62 -15.45 -5.36
C SER A 119 -13.08 -14.02 -5.25
N ARG A 120 -13.82 -13.14 -4.57
CA ARG A 120 -13.42 -11.75 -4.32
C ARG A 120 -12.17 -11.67 -3.44
N MET A 121 -12.10 -12.46 -2.37
CA MET A 121 -10.96 -12.54 -1.48
C MET A 121 -9.74 -13.05 -2.22
N ALA A 122 -9.84 -14.19 -2.89
CA ALA A 122 -8.73 -14.76 -3.64
C ALA A 122 -8.19 -13.82 -4.72
N LEU A 123 -9.06 -13.14 -5.48
CA LEU A 123 -8.60 -12.19 -6.49
C LEU A 123 -7.91 -10.99 -5.85
N SER A 124 -8.48 -10.43 -4.78
CA SER A 124 -7.90 -9.26 -4.11
C SER A 124 -6.54 -9.60 -3.51
N THR A 125 -6.41 -10.74 -2.82
CA THR A 125 -5.14 -11.21 -2.26
C THR A 125 -4.09 -11.44 -3.34
N LEU A 126 -4.47 -12.09 -4.46
CA LEU A 126 -3.57 -12.30 -5.59
C LEU A 126 -3.09 -11.00 -6.23
N ILE A 127 -3.98 -10.03 -6.44
CA ILE A 127 -3.63 -8.71 -6.96
C ILE A 127 -2.59 -8.06 -6.04
N GLY A 128 -2.84 -8.06 -4.72
CA GLY A 128 -1.93 -7.43 -3.77
C GLY A 128 -0.54 -8.04 -3.79
N ASN A 129 -0.47 -9.37 -3.83
CA ASN A 129 0.79 -10.11 -3.92
C ASN A 129 1.57 -9.73 -5.19
N ILE A 130 0.94 -9.81 -6.36
CA ILE A 130 1.59 -9.49 -7.64
C ILE A 130 2.06 -8.02 -7.66
N VAL A 131 1.28 -7.08 -7.14
CA VAL A 131 1.69 -5.68 -7.14
C VAL A 131 2.86 -5.46 -6.18
N ARG A 132 2.84 -6.01 -4.96
CA ARG A 132 3.92 -5.87 -3.97
C ARG A 132 5.21 -6.58 -4.40
N THR A 133 5.13 -7.87 -4.74
CA THR A 133 6.31 -8.75 -4.90
C THR A 133 6.48 -9.30 -6.30
N GLY A 134 5.43 -9.25 -7.13
CA GLY A 134 5.45 -9.80 -8.49
C GLY A 134 6.47 -9.12 -9.42
N ARG A 135 6.85 -9.83 -10.48
CA ARG A 135 7.77 -9.35 -11.51
C ARG A 135 7.09 -8.31 -12.40
N ARG A 136 7.88 -7.50 -13.11
CA ARG A 136 7.37 -6.50 -14.07
C ARG A 136 6.43 -7.12 -15.12
N GLY A 137 6.74 -8.32 -15.60
CA GLY A 137 5.89 -9.06 -16.55
C GLY A 137 4.53 -9.45 -15.95
N GLU A 138 4.51 -9.98 -14.73
CA GLU A 138 3.29 -10.38 -14.03
C GLU A 138 2.40 -9.17 -13.74
N ARG A 139 2.98 -8.05 -13.31
CA ARG A 139 2.24 -6.79 -13.09
C ARG A 139 1.60 -6.27 -14.38
N ARG A 140 2.33 -6.31 -15.51
CA ARG A 140 1.80 -5.91 -16.82
C ARG A 140 0.67 -6.81 -17.28
N ALA A 141 0.84 -8.12 -17.16
CA ALA A 141 -0.17 -9.09 -17.54
C ALA A 141 -1.43 -9.00 -16.65
N LEU A 142 -1.25 -8.77 -15.35
CA LEU A 142 -2.33 -8.49 -14.41
C LEU A 142 -3.15 -7.27 -14.85
N LEU A 143 -2.48 -6.14 -15.11
CA LEU A 143 -3.17 -4.92 -15.52
C LEU A 143 -3.90 -5.09 -16.85
N ALA A 144 -3.30 -5.80 -17.81
CA ALA A 144 -3.96 -6.15 -19.07
C ALA A 144 -5.20 -7.02 -18.85
N CYS A 145 -5.14 -7.98 -17.92
CA CYS A 145 -6.26 -8.84 -17.56
C CYS A 145 -7.40 -8.04 -16.90
N LEU A 146 -7.10 -7.19 -15.91
CA LEU A 146 -8.10 -6.36 -15.20
C LEU A 146 -8.80 -5.35 -16.11
N ARG A 147 -8.10 -4.85 -17.14
CA ARG A 147 -8.67 -3.96 -18.16
C ARG A 147 -9.51 -4.71 -19.19
N ARG A 148 -9.17 -5.96 -19.49
CA ARG A 148 -9.90 -6.80 -20.46
C ARG A 148 -11.20 -7.35 -19.89
N SER A 149 -11.30 -7.54 -18.57
CA SER A 149 -12.53 -7.96 -17.90
C SER A 149 -13.64 -6.88 -17.85
N ARG A 150 -13.51 -5.82 -18.67
CA ARG A 150 -14.61 -4.92 -19.03
C ARG A 150 -15.77 -5.80 -19.51
N GLY A 151 -16.94 -5.59 -18.92
CA GLY A 151 -18.14 -6.42 -19.08
C GLY A 151 -18.18 -7.21 -20.39
N VAL A 152 -18.23 -8.53 -20.26
CA VAL A 152 -18.88 -9.34 -21.29
C VAL A 152 -20.33 -8.85 -21.31
N ASP A 153 -20.65 -7.95 -22.23
CA ASP A 153 -22.03 -7.80 -22.67
C ASP A 153 -22.47 -9.19 -23.14
N PRO A 154 -23.57 -9.78 -22.63
CA PRO A 154 -24.05 -11.09 -23.07
C PRO A 154 -24.56 -11.13 -24.52
N LEU A 155 -24.17 -10.18 -25.38
CA LEU A 155 -24.77 -9.91 -26.69
C LEU A 155 -23.78 -9.46 -27.76
N SER A 156 -22.48 -9.70 -27.58
CA SER A 156 -21.50 -9.45 -28.65
C SER A 156 -20.77 -10.73 -29.05
N ASP A 157 -21.55 -11.74 -29.47
CA ASP A 157 -21.08 -12.68 -30.48
C ASP A 157 -21.13 -11.95 -31.83
N SER A 158 -20.00 -11.40 -32.23
CA SER A 158 -19.73 -11.06 -33.62
C SER A 158 -18.29 -11.40 -33.91
N GLN A 159 -18.10 -12.72 -34.04
CA GLN A 159 -17.20 -13.39 -34.95
C GLN A 159 -16.58 -12.45 -36.00
N GLU A 160 -15.30 -12.16 -35.83
CA GLU A 160 -14.45 -11.56 -36.85
C GLU A 160 -14.38 -12.51 -38.06
N HIS A 161 -14.84 -12.03 -39.22
CA HIS A 161 -14.40 -12.54 -40.50
C HIS A 161 -13.52 -11.46 -41.18
N PRO A 162 -12.27 -11.79 -41.55
CA PRO A 162 -11.40 -10.85 -42.24
C PRO A 162 -11.72 -10.87 -43.73
N HIS A 163 -12.22 -9.74 -44.25
CA HIS A 163 -12.20 -9.49 -45.69
C HIS A 163 -11.37 -8.24 -45.97
N THR A 164 -10.18 -8.52 -46.50
CA THR A 164 -9.43 -7.70 -47.44
C THR A 164 -10.33 -6.90 -48.37
N SER A 165 -10.13 -5.58 -48.43
CA SER A 165 -10.32 -4.80 -49.66
C SER A 165 -9.58 -3.47 -49.60
N THR A 166 -8.55 -3.43 -50.42
CA THR A 166 -7.76 -2.30 -50.89
C THR A 166 -8.64 -1.28 -51.62
N SER A 167 -8.52 0.02 -51.34
CA SER A 167 -8.43 1.04 -52.41
C SER A 167 -7.96 2.40 -51.88
N ASN A 168 -7.15 3.05 -52.71
CA ASN A 168 -6.39 4.29 -52.52
C ASN A 168 -7.23 5.56 -52.32
N GLY A 169 -6.64 6.57 -51.67
CA GLY A 169 -7.18 7.92 -51.69
C GLY A 169 -6.39 9.01 -50.94
N ARG A 170 -5.21 9.35 -51.45
CA ARG A 170 -4.63 10.72 -51.58
C ARG A 170 -4.57 11.68 -50.37
N ALA A 171 -3.34 12.10 -50.07
CA ALA A 171 -2.93 13.15 -49.13
C ALA A 171 -3.25 14.59 -49.59
N GLU A 172 -3.53 15.49 -48.63
CA GLU A 172 -2.90 16.82 -48.43
C GLU A 172 -3.42 17.52 -47.12
N PRO A 173 -2.85 18.65 -46.63
CA PRO A 173 -2.12 18.76 -45.35
C PRO A 173 -2.81 19.67 -44.29
N PRO A 174 -2.23 19.87 -43.07
CA PRO A 174 -2.89 20.61 -42.00
C PRO A 174 -2.61 22.13 -42.08
N PRO A 175 -3.50 23.00 -41.58
CA PRO A 175 -3.15 24.39 -41.34
C PRO A 175 -2.34 24.55 -40.05
N GLN A 176 -1.25 25.28 -40.19
CA GLN A 176 -0.34 25.74 -39.14
C GLN A 176 -0.91 26.90 -38.32
N GLU A 177 -0.27 27.09 -37.16
CA GLU A 177 0.04 28.37 -36.50
C GLU A 177 -1.11 29.26 -35.97
N GLY A 178 -1.20 29.30 -34.64
CA GLY A 178 -1.89 30.34 -33.89
C GLY A 178 -1.26 30.51 -32.51
N MET A 179 -0.57 31.62 -32.33
CA MET A 179 0.14 32.09 -31.13
C MET A 179 -0.51 31.78 -29.78
N TRP A 180 0.35 31.45 -28.81
CA TRP A 180 0.13 31.67 -27.38
C TRP A 180 0.05 33.16 -27.05
N PRO A 181 -0.89 33.59 -26.18
CA PRO A 181 -0.71 34.77 -25.36
C PRO A 181 -0.46 34.41 -23.88
N GLY A 182 0.50 35.13 -23.30
CA GLY A 182 1.10 34.94 -21.98
C GLY A 182 0.16 34.84 -20.77
N ARG A 183 0.70 34.15 -19.75
CA ARG A 183 0.31 34.24 -18.34
C ARG A 183 0.19 35.69 -17.86
N PRO A 184 -0.80 35.99 -17.02
CA PRO A 184 -0.63 36.95 -15.94
C PRO A 184 -0.18 36.23 -14.67
N ALA A 185 0.92 36.68 -14.08
CA ALA A 185 1.32 36.32 -12.73
C ALA A 185 0.31 36.91 -11.73
N LEU A 186 -0.29 36.06 -10.90
CA LEU A 186 -1.06 36.50 -9.74
C LEU A 186 -0.45 35.96 -8.45
N SER A 187 -0.36 36.89 -7.52
CA SER A 187 0.39 36.93 -6.29
C SER A 187 0.15 35.76 -5.34
N ARG A 188 1.26 35.24 -4.82
CA ARG A 188 1.33 34.34 -3.68
C ARG A 188 0.93 35.10 -2.41
N GLU A 189 -0.35 35.05 -2.06
CA GLU A 189 -0.78 35.43 -0.71
C GLU A 189 -0.27 34.40 0.30
N GLN A 190 0.54 34.88 1.23
CA GLN A 190 1.10 34.13 2.34
C GLN A 190 -0.02 33.81 3.34
N ARG A 191 -0.32 32.52 3.50
CA ARG A 191 -1.14 32.02 4.62
C ARG A 191 -0.22 31.66 5.78
N PRO A 192 -0.49 32.08 7.04
CA PRO A 192 0.38 31.82 8.17
C PRO A 192 0.44 30.33 8.51
N THR A 193 1.66 29.79 8.61
CA THR A 193 1.96 28.46 9.13
C THR A 193 1.76 28.42 10.65
N PRO A 194 1.05 27.44 11.23
CA PRO A 194 1.12 27.15 12.66
C PRO A 194 2.49 26.53 13.02
N PRO A 195 2.95 26.66 14.27
CA PRO A 195 4.35 26.48 14.63
C PRO A 195 4.84 25.04 14.44
N THR A 196 5.99 24.93 13.79
CA THR A 196 6.81 23.72 13.69
C THR A 196 7.28 23.31 15.08
N GLU A 197 6.68 22.25 15.64
CA GLU A 197 7.26 21.52 16.76
C GLU A 197 8.45 20.70 16.24
N GLN A 198 9.62 21.32 16.39
CA GLN A 198 10.99 20.80 16.43
C GLN A 198 11.20 19.31 16.12
N ASP A 199 11.69 19.04 14.90
CA ASP A 199 12.64 17.96 14.65
C ASP A 199 13.94 18.30 15.42
N GLY A 200 14.03 17.81 16.66
CA GLY A 200 15.28 17.86 17.43
C GLY A 200 16.35 16.97 16.78
N PRO A 201 17.64 17.24 17.04
CA PRO A 201 18.73 16.41 16.55
C PRO A 201 18.51 14.93 16.88
N PRO A 202 18.85 13.98 15.98
CA PRO A 202 18.67 12.54 16.21
C PRO A 202 19.40 12.03 17.47
N GLU A 203 20.45 12.73 17.89
CA GLU A 203 21.22 12.50 19.12
C GLU A 203 20.38 12.72 20.39
N GLU A 204 19.47 13.71 20.39
CA GLU A 204 18.53 13.92 21.50
C GLU A 204 17.43 12.86 21.56
N MET A 205 17.12 12.21 20.43
CA MET A 205 16.09 11.17 20.39
C MET A 205 16.55 9.86 21.03
N ALA A 206 17.84 9.51 20.89
CA ALA A 206 18.38 8.23 21.37
C ALA A 206 18.69 8.23 22.88
N LYS A 207 18.88 9.40 23.51
CA LYS A 207 19.33 9.51 24.90
C LYS A 207 18.43 8.75 25.90
N TYR A 208 17.11 8.84 25.75
CA TYR A 208 16.16 8.18 26.67
C TYR A 208 16.12 6.67 26.48
N THR A 209 16.20 6.20 25.22
CA THR A 209 16.24 4.76 24.93
C THR A 209 17.54 4.13 25.41
N MET A 210 18.67 4.84 25.28
CA MET A 210 19.95 4.38 25.82
C MET A 210 19.93 4.35 27.35
N ALA A 211 19.47 5.42 28.00
CA ALA A 211 19.41 5.47 29.46
C ALA A 211 18.49 4.40 30.05
N LEU A 212 17.37 4.05 29.39
CA LEU A 212 16.53 2.93 29.80
C LEU A 212 17.24 1.59 29.66
N LYS A 213 17.97 1.38 28.57
CA LYS A 213 18.77 0.16 28.39
C LYS A 213 19.84 0.06 29.48
N GLU A 214 20.62 1.11 29.69
CA GLU A 214 21.66 1.14 30.74
C GLU A 214 21.08 0.99 32.15
N HIS A 215 19.88 1.50 32.41
CA HIS A 215 19.20 1.28 33.67
C HIS A 215 18.74 -0.16 33.81
N GLY A 216 18.13 -0.72 32.76
CA GLY A 216 17.71 -2.11 32.69
C GLY A 216 18.85 -3.10 32.90
N ASP A 217 19.98 -2.87 32.23
CA ASP A 217 21.21 -3.66 32.37
C ASP A 217 21.75 -3.64 33.83
N ARG A 218 21.52 -2.56 34.59
CA ARG A 218 21.93 -2.46 36.01
C ARG A 218 21.02 -3.20 36.98
N ILE A 219 19.74 -3.36 36.63
CA ILE A 219 18.72 -4.00 37.47
C ILE A 219 18.37 -5.41 37.00
N ASP A 220 19.09 -5.93 35.99
CA ASP A 220 18.84 -7.21 35.33
C ASP A 220 17.41 -7.34 34.77
N ALA A 221 16.85 -6.23 34.25
CA ALA A 221 15.54 -6.19 33.64
C ALA A 221 15.58 -5.44 32.30
N GLN A 222 15.17 -6.08 31.21
CA GLN A 222 15.20 -5.44 29.88
C GLN A 222 13.89 -4.68 29.58
N PRO A 223 13.96 -3.42 29.08
CA PRO A 223 12.77 -2.69 28.68
C PRO A 223 12.16 -3.31 27.42
N SER A 224 10.89 -3.72 27.52
CA SER A 224 10.13 -4.25 26.39
C SER A 224 9.35 -3.14 25.69
N TYR A 225 9.27 -3.18 24.36
CA TYR A 225 8.60 -2.17 23.55
C TYR A 225 7.53 -2.79 22.67
N ARG A 226 6.33 -2.20 22.68
CA ARG A 226 5.22 -2.56 21.79
C ARG A 226 4.74 -1.34 21.01
N THR A 227 4.73 -1.44 19.69
CA THR A 227 4.19 -0.37 18.82
C THR A 227 2.79 -0.74 18.33
N ILE A 228 1.84 0.19 18.47
CA ILE A 228 0.45 0.07 18.06
C ILE A 228 0.16 1.17 17.03
N ILE A 229 -0.47 0.81 15.92
CA ILE A 229 -0.93 1.79 14.92
C ILE A 229 -2.32 2.29 15.35
N ILE A 230 -2.45 3.58 15.66
CA ILE A 230 -3.73 4.20 16.04
C ILE A 230 -4.53 4.57 14.79
N SER A 231 -3.88 5.16 13.80
CA SER A 231 -4.51 5.53 12.53
C SER A 231 -3.51 5.40 11.38
N GLN A 232 -3.99 4.97 10.22
CA GLN A 232 -3.20 4.92 9.00
C GLN A 232 -3.25 6.27 8.24
N TYR A 233 -4.32 7.06 8.40
CA TYR A 233 -4.47 8.35 7.74
C TYR A 233 -5.32 9.34 8.57
N PRO A 234 -4.76 10.47 9.06
CA PRO A 234 -3.33 10.74 9.11
C PRO A 234 -2.59 9.72 10.00
N PRO A 235 -1.32 9.37 9.70
CA PRO A 235 -0.60 8.35 10.44
C PRO A 235 -0.44 8.75 11.90
N ARG A 236 -0.82 7.84 12.81
CA ARG A 236 -0.64 7.97 14.25
C ARG A 236 -0.21 6.64 14.84
N PHE A 237 0.84 6.67 15.65
CA PHE A 237 1.45 5.53 16.31
C PHE A 237 1.46 5.75 17.82
N LYS A 238 1.27 4.67 18.57
CA LYS A 238 1.47 4.59 20.01
C LYS A 238 2.58 3.61 20.29
N SER A 239 3.60 4.00 21.06
CA SER A 239 4.57 3.08 21.62
C SER A 239 4.27 2.91 23.10
N VAL A 240 4.28 1.67 23.57
CA VAL A 240 4.24 1.31 24.98
C VAL A 240 5.60 0.74 25.35
N VAL A 241 6.17 1.22 26.45
CA VAL A 241 7.40 0.67 27.04
C VAL A 241 7.04 0.07 28.40
N SER A 242 7.50 -1.15 28.67
CA SER A 242 7.28 -1.85 29.94
C SER A 242 8.62 -2.26 30.54
N LEU A 243 8.86 -1.88 31.79
CA LEU A 243 10.05 -2.22 32.57
C LEU A 243 9.63 -2.42 34.03
N GLU A 244 10.02 -3.55 34.64
CA GLU A 244 9.67 -3.91 36.03
C GLU A 244 8.17 -3.83 36.36
N GLY A 245 7.31 -4.17 35.39
CA GLY A 245 5.85 -4.10 35.57
C GLY A 245 5.26 -2.69 35.57
N ILE A 246 6.09 -1.67 35.34
CA ILE A 246 5.66 -0.29 35.07
C ILE A 246 5.53 -0.14 33.56
N GLU A 247 4.44 0.47 33.12
CA GLU A 247 4.20 0.75 31.70
C GLU A 247 4.01 2.25 31.47
N GLU A 248 4.64 2.77 30.42
CA GLU A 248 4.44 4.13 29.93
C GLU A 248 4.21 4.14 28.43
N ASN A 249 3.56 5.19 27.94
CA ASN A 249 3.24 5.28 26.52
C ASN A 249 3.46 6.67 25.90
N GLY A 250 3.75 6.66 24.60
CA GLY A 250 3.95 7.86 23.79
C GLY A 250 3.22 7.73 22.46
N GLU A 251 2.62 8.83 22.01
CA GLU A 251 1.91 8.90 20.73
C GLU A 251 2.54 9.94 19.82
N SER A 252 2.71 9.61 18.54
CA SER A 252 3.21 10.57 17.54
C SER A 252 2.78 10.17 16.12
N ARG A 253 3.11 11.02 15.13
CA ARG A 253 2.95 10.75 13.70
C ARG A 253 3.98 9.76 13.16
N THR A 254 5.07 9.53 13.89
CA THR A 254 6.11 8.55 13.52
C THR A 254 6.28 7.52 14.65
N LYS A 255 6.68 6.29 14.29
CA LYS A 255 7.01 5.24 15.27
C LYS A 255 8.20 5.65 16.16
N LYS A 256 9.18 6.32 15.57
CA LYS A 256 10.42 6.78 16.23
C LYS A 256 10.09 7.75 17.37
N ASP A 257 9.29 8.77 17.08
CA ASP A 257 8.91 9.77 18.08
C ASP A 257 7.99 9.17 19.15
N ALA A 258 7.07 8.29 18.77
CA ALA A 258 6.22 7.60 19.73
C ALA A 258 7.05 6.80 20.74
N LYS A 259 8.07 6.07 20.27
CA LYS A 259 9.02 5.32 21.12
C LYS A 259 9.85 6.25 22.00
N HIS A 260 10.33 7.36 21.44
CA HIS A 260 11.07 8.36 22.19
C HIS A 260 10.24 8.99 23.31
N ILE A 261 9.00 9.40 23.03
CA ILE A 261 8.08 9.96 24.03
C ILE A 261 7.78 8.93 25.14
N ALA A 262 7.52 7.67 24.77
CA ALA A 262 7.30 6.59 25.74
C ALA A 262 8.53 6.40 26.64
N SER A 263 9.72 6.40 26.03
CA SER A 263 10.99 6.24 26.75
C SER A 263 11.28 7.41 27.68
N ARG A 264 11.00 8.63 27.24
CA ARG A 264 11.13 9.85 28.06
C ARG A 264 10.28 9.76 29.32
N LYS A 265 8.99 9.43 29.18
CA LYS A 265 8.08 9.28 30.32
C LYS A 265 8.54 8.18 31.26
N MET A 266 9.04 7.06 30.74
CA MET A 266 9.56 5.98 31.58
C MET A 266 10.82 6.42 32.36
N CYS A 267 11.75 7.13 31.73
CA CYS A 267 12.91 7.71 32.45
C CYS A 267 12.48 8.67 33.56
N GLU A 268 11.51 9.55 33.27
CA GLU A 268 10.95 10.47 34.26
C GLU A 268 10.29 9.71 35.41
N ARG A 269 9.55 8.64 35.10
CA ARG A 269 8.85 7.80 36.08
C ARG A 269 9.82 7.03 36.99
N LEU A 270 10.91 6.53 36.43
CA LEU A 270 11.96 5.80 37.14
C LEU A 270 13.00 6.72 37.81
N GLY A 271 12.89 8.05 37.62
CA GLY A 271 13.82 9.02 38.18
C GLY A 271 15.24 8.93 37.60
N ILE A 272 15.38 8.39 36.38
CA ILE A 272 16.68 8.23 35.69
C ILE A 272 17.16 9.62 35.26
N ARG A 273 18.29 10.07 35.82
CA ARG A 273 18.93 11.35 35.47
C ARG A 273 19.97 11.14 34.39
N PHE A 274 20.00 12.05 33.41
CA PHE A 274 21.04 12.14 32.39
C PHE A 274 22.24 12.90 32.98
N ALA A 275 23.44 12.35 32.83
CA ALA A 275 24.69 13.04 33.12
C ALA A 275 25.19 13.76 31.87
#